data_AF-A0A1V2QXJ7-F1
#
_entry.id   AF-A0A1V2QXJ7-F1
#
_cell.length_a   1.000
_cell.length_b   1.000
_cell.length_c   1.000
_cell.angle_alpha   90.00
_cell.angle_beta   90.00
_cell.angle_gamma   90.00
#
_symmetry.space_group_name_H-M   'P 1'
#
loop_
_entity.id
_entity.type
_entity.pdbx_description
1 polymer ?
#
loop_
_entity_poly.entity_id
_entity_poly.type
_entity_poly.pdbx_seq_one_letter_code
_entity_poly.pdbx_strand_id
1 'polypeptide(L)'
;MALFGNKESAEIAALQQQLASAHAAIAELRGWVGQLRGAETAALEAELRGLRSTVEQSKHEFATLGAARQRLAAEIGAWQSQLVETRELALLQEVGVYEYAHPLDDALAYKDALDAVKQRIKTAAKGDAVACQVDWAVNGSVKEGQRLGRDIAKLMLRAYNTEADNAVRAVKPHTREAVKKRLTTTRDTIGKLGALMRIVISVDYHRLRLHEIDLTADYLVKVEAEREAARAERERLREEAKVMKEIERERARLAKERSHYATVVTKLEAKGDLEGLARAREQLASVEDAITGVEQRAANVRAGYVYVISNVGAFGPDVVKIGMTRRLEPMDRVRELGDASVPFRFDTHALFFSEDAIALETALHQRLSHKRVNLVNPRREFFYATPSEVRDLLVALGDDHVLEYNDTAEAVEWRASDPGRRRADGTAAGVGPHREPVLSAVASTSDVGADGDLSDDGGE
;
A
#
# COMPACT_ATOMS: atom_id res chain seq x y z
N MET A 1 88.82 73.55 64.48
CA MET A 1 87.55 72.89 64.12
C MET A 1 87.81 71.80 63.08
N ALA A 2 88.31 70.63 63.50
CA ALA A 2 88.51 69.49 62.62
C ALA A 2 88.48 68.23 63.48
N LEU A 3 87.33 67.54 63.58
CA LEU A 3 87.22 66.23 64.25
C LEU A 3 85.94 65.41 63.95
N PHE A 4 85.01 65.87 63.08
CA PHE A 4 83.76 65.13 62.79
C PHE A 4 83.57 64.64 61.35
N GLY A 5 84.46 64.98 60.39
CA GLY A 5 84.23 64.67 58.96
C GLY A 5 84.60 63.26 58.47
N ASN A 6 85.25 62.42 59.29
CA ASN A 6 85.83 61.15 58.78
C ASN A 6 84.87 59.94 58.90
N LYS A 7 83.97 59.92 59.89
CA LYS A 7 83.02 58.80 60.08
C LYS A 7 81.85 58.83 59.10
N GLU A 8 81.26 60.00 58.84
CA GLU A 8 80.19 60.15 57.84
C GLU A 8 80.69 59.80 56.42
N SER A 9 81.93 60.16 56.08
CA SER A 9 82.52 59.79 54.78
C SER A 9 82.69 58.28 54.60
N ALA A 10 83.02 57.56 55.68
CA ALA A 10 83.22 56.11 55.66
C ALA A 10 81.89 55.35 55.60
N GLU A 11 80.85 55.83 56.31
CA GLU A 11 79.50 55.26 56.24
C GLU A 11 78.84 55.51 54.88
N ILE A 12 79.01 56.71 54.30
CA ILE A 12 78.54 57.01 52.94
C ILE A 12 79.25 56.13 51.92
N ALA A 13 80.58 55.93 52.04
CA ALA A 13 81.32 55.03 51.17
C ALA A 13 80.87 53.57 51.30
N ALA A 14 80.58 53.10 52.52
CA ALA A 14 80.07 51.75 52.76
C ALA A 14 78.66 51.55 52.17
N LEU A 15 77.77 52.54 52.31
CA LEU A 15 76.44 52.50 51.71
C LEU A 15 76.50 52.57 50.17
N GLN A 16 77.43 53.34 49.60
CA GLN A 16 77.67 53.36 48.15
C GLN A 16 78.20 52.02 47.65
N GLN A 17 79.09 51.37 48.40
CA GLN A 17 79.58 50.02 48.10
C GLN A 17 78.44 48.99 48.14
N GLN A 18 77.57 49.06 49.17
CA GLN A 18 76.41 48.18 49.29
C GLN A 18 75.40 48.42 48.16
N LEU A 19 75.10 49.68 47.82
CA LEU A 19 74.21 50.03 46.71
C LEU A 19 74.78 49.53 45.37
N ALA A 20 76.08 49.67 45.15
CA ALA A 20 76.75 49.15 43.95
C ALA A 20 76.66 47.61 43.89
N SER A 21 76.85 46.92 45.02
CA SER A 21 76.70 45.45 45.08
C SER A 21 75.27 44.99 44.84
N ALA A 22 74.27 45.72 45.36
CA ALA A 22 72.87 45.44 45.14
C ALA A 22 72.47 45.69 43.68
N HIS A 23 72.97 46.76 43.06
CA HIS A 23 72.76 47.02 41.63
C HIS A 23 73.41 45.97 40.74
N ALA A 24 74.60 45.48 41.10
CA ALA A 24 75.25 44.38 40.39
C ALA A 24 74.42 43.08 40.50
N ALA A 25 73.95 42.73 41.70
CA ALA A 25 73.10 41.55 41.91
C ALA A 25 71.76 41.66 41.16
N ILE A 26 71.15 42.86 41.12
CA ILE A 26 69.93 43.09 40.35
C ILE A 26 70.18 42.97 38.84
N ALA A 27 71.32 43.47 38.34
CA ALA A 27 71.70 43.34 36.94
C ALA A 27 71.92 41.87 36.55
N GLU A 28 72.57 41.11 37.43
CA GLU A 28 72.79 39.67 37.26
C GLU A 28 71.43 38.94 37.22
N LEU A 29 70.57 39.14 38.22
CA LEU A 29 69.23 38.54 38.26
C LEU A 29 68.38 38.90 37.04
N ARG A 30 68.47 40.14 36.52
CA ARG A 30 67.81 40.54 35.27
C ARG A 30 68.36 39.79 34.06
N GLY A 31 69.67 39.54 34.02
CA GLY A 31 70.32 38.70 33.01
C GLY A 31 69.80 37.26 33.04
N TRP A 32 69.71 36.66 34.23
CA TRP A 32 69.16 35.31 34.43
C TRP A 32 67.68 35.24 34.02
N VAL A 33 66.86 36.24 34.37
CA VAL A 33 65.45 36.32 33.95
C VAL A 33 65.33 36.49 32.43
N GLY A 34 66.23 37.25 31.79
CA GLY A 34 66.28 37.40 30.34
C GLY A 34 66.66 36.10 29.62
N GLN A 35 67.59 35.31 30.18
CA GLN A 35 67.96 33.99 29.66
C GLN A 35 66.83 32.97 29.84
N LEU A 36 66.15 32.96 30.99
CA LEU A 36 65.02 32.07 31.27
C LEU A 36 63.75 32.41 30.48
N ARG A 37 63.55 33.68 30.11
CA ARG A 37 62.45 34.15 29.24
C ARG A 37 62.89 34.33 27.77
N GLY A 38 63.92 33.60 27.35
CA GLY A 38 64.48 33.70 26.00
C GLY A 38 63.47 33.37 24.88
N ALA A 39 63.90 33.51 23.63
CA ALA A 39 63.07 33.29 22.44
C ALA A 39 62.33 31.94 22.42
N GLU A 40 62.87 30.91 23.09
CA GLU A 40 62.26 29.60 23.24
C GLU A 40 60.91 29.62 24.00
N THR A 41 60.76 30.42 25.06
CA THR A 41 59.49 30.50 25.80
C THR A 41 58.39 31.17 24.98
N ALA A 42 58.75 32.22 24.22
CA ALA A 42 57.81 32.89 23.32
C ALA A 42 57.38 31.99 22.15
N ALA A 43 58.32 31.18 21.62
CA ALA A 43 58.04 30.19 20.59
C ALA A 43 57.09 29.08 21.10
N LEU A 44 57.35 28.54 22.29
CA LEU A 44 56.49 27.55 22.95
C LEU A 44 55.08 28.11 23.26
N GLU A 45 54.96 29.38 23.68
CA GLU A 45 53.67 30.02 23.89
C GLU A 45 52.88 30.27 22.58
N ALA A 46 53.59 30.52 21.48
CA ALA A 46 52.97 30.61 20.15
C ALA A 46 52.50 29.24 19.66
N GLU A 47 53.32 28.19 19.86
CA GLU A 47 52.96 26.81 19.52
C GLU A 47 51.77 26.30 20.35
N LEU A 48 51.74 26.58 21.66
CA LEU A 48 50.59 26.26 22.53
C LEU A 48 49.31 26.97 22.09
N ARG A 49 49.41 28.24 21.64
CA ARG A 49 48.25 28.96 21.08
C ARG A 49 47.77 28.32 19.79
N GLY A 50 48.69 27.92 18.90
CA GLY A 50 48.37 27.21 17.66
C GLY A 50 47.73 25.84 17.91
N LEU A 51 48.28 25.05 18.83
CA LEU A 51 47.70 23.76 19.22
C LEU A 51 46.30 23.93 19.82
N ARG A 52 46.10 24.94 20.68
CA ARG A 52 44.77 25.25 21.25
C ARG A 52 43.76 25.65 20.17
N SER A 53 44.14 26.50 19.22
CA SER A 53 43.22 26.87 18.13
C SER A 53 42.87 25.67 17.25
N THR A 54 43.83 24.78 16.99
CA THR A 54 43.62 23.54 16.22
C THR A 54 42.67 22.58 16.95
N VAL A 55 42.82 22.45 18.28
CA VAL A 55 41.92 21.64 19.12
C VAL A 55 40.50 22.21 19.11
N GLU A 56 40.32 23.53 19.20
CA GLU A 56 38.99 24.14 19.16
C GLU A 56 38.35 24.03 17.77
N GLN A 57 39.13 24.16 16.69
CA GLN A 57 38.65 23.88 15.34
C GLN A 57 38.19 22.42 15.18
N SER A 58 39.00 21.47 15.64
CA SER A 58 38.65 20.03 15.58
C SER A 58 37.40 19.70 16.40
N LYS A 59 37.21 20.32 17.57
CA LYS A 59 35.98 20.18 18.37
C LYS A 59 34.76 20.72 17.63
N HIS A 60 34.89 21.87 16.97
CA HIS A 60 33.81 22.45 16.19
C HIS A 60 33.44 21.54 15.00
N GLU A 61 34.43 21.06 14.26
CA GLU A 61 34.24 20.10 13.17
C GLU A 61 33.56 18.82 13.66
N PHE A 62 34.01 18.25 14.78
CA PHE A 62 33.38 17.07 15.37
C PHE A 62 31.92 17.31 15.76
N ALA A 63 31.60 18.48 16.31
CA ALA A 63 30.22 18.85 16.65
C ALA A 63 29.34 18.98 15.39
N THR A 64 29.84 19.61 14.33
CA THR A 64 29.10 19.73 13.06
C THR A 64 28.86 18.37 12.39
N LEU A 65 29.89 17.51 12.34
CA LEU A 65 29.77 16.14 11.83
C LEU A 65 28.80 15.31 12.67
N GLY A 66 28.82 15.48 13.99
CA GLY A 66 27.86 14.85 14.90
C GLY A 66 26.41 15.24 14.60
N ALA A 67 26.14 16.53 14.38
CA ALA A 67 24.83 17.04 14.02
C ALA A 67 24.38 16.54 12.62
N ALA A 68 25.28 16.54 11.64
CA ALA A 68 25.01 16.02 10.29
C ALA A 68 24.67 14.53 10.33
N ARG A 69 25.41 13.72 11.11
CA ARG A 69 25.14 12.29 11.30
C ARG A 69 23.76 12.05 11.90
N GLN A 70 23.34 12.87 12.88
CA GLN A 70 22.01 12.76 13.48
C GLN A 70 20.90 13.10 12.48
N ARG A 71 21.08 14.15 11.67
CA ARG A 71 20.13 14.52 10.61
C ARG A 71 19.99 13.41 9.58
N LEU A 72 21.11 12.91 9.03
CA LEU A 72 21.11 11.82 8.05
C LEU A 72 20.48 10.54 8.63
N ALA A 73 20.76 10.20 9.90
CA ALA A 73 20.14 9.05 10.54
C ALA A 73 18.61 9.21 10.68
N ALA A 74 18.13 10.42 10.97
CA ALA A 74 16.70 10.72 11.03
C ALA A 74 16.03 10.63 9.65
N GLU A 75 16.69 11.15 8.61
CA GLU A 75 16.22 11.05 7.22
C GLU A 75 16.16 9.58 6.78
N ILE A 76 17.23 8.81 6.98
CA ILE A 76 17.26 7.37 6.66
C ILE A 76 16.11 6.65 7.36
N GLY A 77 15.83 6.94 8.63
CA GLY A 77 14.70 6.36 9.36
C GLY A 77 13.35 6.71 8.75
N ALA A 78 13.16 7.96 8.29
CA ALA A 78 11.94 8.40 7.63
C ALA A 78 11.74 7.70 6.27
N TRP A 79 12.77 7.68 5.43
CA TRP A 79 12.75 7.01 4.12
C TRP A 79 12.54 5.50 4.26
N GLN A 80 13.16 4.85 5.26
CA GLN A 80 12.91 3.44 5.56
C GLN A 80 11.46 3.16 5.97
N SER A 81 10.85 4.05 6.75
CA SER A 81 9.43 3.91 7.13
C SER A 81 8.51 4.01 5.91
N GLN A 82 8.74 5.01 5.05
CA GLN A 82 7.98 5.17 3.81
C GLN A 82 8.17 3.99 2.85
N LEU A 83 9.39 3.47 2.75
CA LEU A 83 9.69 2.31 1.91
C LEU A 83 8.99 1.04 2.41
N VAL A 84 8.91 0.81 3.73
CA VAL A 84 8.18 -0.34 4.30
C VAL A 84 6.68 -0.21 4.02
N GLU A 85 6.08 0.97 4.23
CA GLU A 85 4.66 1.21 3.90
C GLU A 85 4.38 0.99 2.41
N THR A 86 5.28 1.47 1.55
CA THR A 86 5.17 1.30 0.09
C THR A 86 5.36 -0.15 -0.34
N ARG A 87 6.26 -0.89 0.33
CA ARG A 87 6.54 -2.30 0.04
C ARG A 87 5.44 -3.23 0.56
N GLU A 88 4.82 -2.92 1.70
CA GLU A 88 3.62 -3.61 2.19
C GLU A 88 2.45 -3.40 1.23
N LEU A 89 2.26 -2.18 0.70
CA LEU A 89 1.32 -1.88 -0.39
C LEU A 89 1.66 -2.61 -1.69
N ALA A 90 2.94 -2.70 -2.06
CA ALA A 90 3.39 -3.36 -3.28
C ALA A 90 3.34 -4.90 -3.20
N LEU A 91 3.61 -5.52 -2.04
CA LEU A 91 3.48 -6.97 -1.86
C LEU A 91 2.04 -7.45 -2.08
N LEU A 92 1.05 -6.62 -1.73
CA LEU A 92 -0.36 -6.85 -2.05
C LEU A 92 -0.69 -6.71 -3.54
N GLN A 93 0.13 -5.99 -4.30
CA GLN A 93 0.01 -5.88 -5.76
C GLN A 93 0.74 -7.01 -6.49
N GLU A 94 1.87 -7.50 -5.96
CA GLU A 94 2.71 -8.52 -6.62
C GLU A 94 2.33 -9.97 -6.29
N VAL A 95 1.72 -10.24 -5.15
CA VAL A 95 1.28 -11.60 -4.79
C VAL A 95 -0.15 -11.53 -4.28
N GLY A 96 -1.11 -11.77 -5.17
CA GLY A 96 -2.55 -11.82 -4.86
C GLY A 96 -2.98 -12.98 -3.96
N VAL A 97 -2.08 -13.49 -3.11
CA VAL A 97 -2.34 -14.57 -2.16
C VAL A 97 -2.13 -14.01 -0.76
N TYR A 98 -3.24 -13.84 -0.03
CA TYR A 98 -3.18 -13.48 1.39
C TYR A 98 -2.62 -14.64 2.20
N GLU A 99 -1.55 -14.40 2.96
CA GLU A 99 -0.98 -15.39 3.88
C GLU A 99 -1.63 -15.26 5.26
N TYR A 100 -2.49 -16.22 5.57
CA TYR A 100 -3.14 -16.34 6.87
C TYR A 100 -2.10 -16.67 7.95
N ALA A 101 -2.12 -15.93 9.05
CA ALA A 101 -1.27 -16.22 10.20
C ALA A 101 -1.72 -17.50 10.95
N HIS A 102 -3.01 -17.81 10.91
CA HIS A 102 -3.57 -19.03 11.49
C HIS A 102 -4.38 -19.81 10.43
N PRO A 103 -4.20 -21.13 10.28
CA PRO A 103 -4.87 -21.92 9.24
C PRO A 103 -6.29 -22.38 9.61
N LEU A 104 -7.18 -21.49 10.10
CA LEU A 104 -8.57 -21.89 10.41
C LEU A 104 -9.44 -21.94 9.15
N ASP A 105 -10.37 -22.89 9.15
CA ASP A 105 -11.14 -23.25 7.95
C ASP A 105 -12.30 -22.30 7.64
N ASP A 106 -12.95 -21.72 8.66
CA ASP A 106 -14.14 -20.87 8.51
C ASP A 106 -14.16 -19.69 9.49
N ALA A 107 -15.02 -18.71 9.22
CA ALA A 107 -15.17 -17.53 10.07
C ALA A 107 -15.64 -17.85 11.50
N LEU A 108 -16.35 -18.96 11.71
CA LEU A 108 -16.81 -19.37 13.04
C LEU A 108 -15.64 -19.87 13.91
N ALA A 109 -14.76 -20.69 13.34
CA ALA A 109 -13.55 -21.17 13.99
C ALA A 109 -12.65 -20.00 14.41
N TYR A 110 -12.49 -18.98 13.55
CA TYR A 110 -11.77 -17.75 13.92
C TYR A 110 -12.44 -17.01 15.07
N LYS A 111 -13.77 -16.93 15.09
CA LYS A 111 -14.51 -16.29 16.18
C LYS A 111 -14.31 -17.03 17.50
N ASP A 112 -14.38 -18.37 17.48
CA ASP A 112 -14.17 -19.20 18.66
C ASP A 112 -12.73 -19.09 19.17
N ALA A 113 -11.74 -19.08 18.27
CA ALA A 113 -10.34 -18.86 18.61
C ALA A 113 -10.11 -17.47 19.21
N LEU A 114 -10.71 -16.42 18.64
CA LEU A 114 -10.67 -15.05 19.19
C LEU A 114 -11.28 -15.00 20.58
N ASP A 115 -12.40 -15.69 20.82
CA ASP A 115 -13.04 -15.71 22.13
C ASP A 115 -12.19 -16.46 23.17
N ALA A 116 -11.54 -17.57 22.78
CA ALA A 116 -10.57 -18.25 23.63
C ALA A 116 -9.38 -17.35 23.99
N VAL A 117 -8.84 -16.61 23.02
CA VAL A 117 -7.75 -15.65 23.24
C VAL A 117 -8.19 -14.50 24.16
N LYS A 118 -9.39 -13.95 23.98
CA LYS A 118 -9.95 -12.94 24.89
C LYS A 118 -10.07 -13.45 26.33
N GLN A 119 -10.46 -14.71 26.55
CA GLN A 119 -10.50 -15.28 27.91
C GLN A 119 -9.10 -15.41 28.51
N ARG A 120 -8.10 -15.81 27.72
CA ARG A 120 -6.69 -15.86 28.16
C ARG A 120 -6.16 -14.47 28.51
N ILE A 121 -6.44 -13.47 27.68
CA ILE A 121 -6.09 -12.06 27.94
C ILE A 121 -6.74 -11.58 29.23
N LYS A 122 -8.04 -11.84 29.43
CA LYS A 122 -8.77 -11.44 30.65
C LYS A 122 -8.18 -12.08 31.91
N THR A 123 -7.76 -13.33 31.83
CA THR A 123 -7.12 -14.04 32.94
C THR A 123 -5.75 -13.45 33.25
N ALA A 124 -4.88 -13.29 32.24
CA ALA A 124 -3.55 -12.71 32.40
C ALA A 124 -3.60 -11.25 32.89
N ALA A 125 -4.57 -10.45 32.41
CA ALA A 125 -4.77 -9.06 32.83
C ALA A 125 -5.10 -8.92 34.34
N LYS A 126 -5.69 -9.95 34.96
CA LYS A 126 -5.96 -9.99 36.41
C LYS A 126 -4.77 -10.52 37.22
N GLY A 127 -3.83 -11.19 36.57
CA GLY A 127 -2.67 -11.82 37.19
C GLY A 127 -1.38 -11.09 36.82
N ASP A 128 -0.61 -11.71 35.94
CA ASP A 128 0.80 -11.44 35.65
C ASP A 128 1.05 -10.60 34.38
N ALA A 129 0.02 -9.92 33.86
CA ALA A 129 0.17 -9.06 32.68
C ALA A 129 1.18 -7.91 32.83
N VAL A 130 1.44 -7.46 34.06
CA VAL A 130 2.43 -6.43 34.37
C VAL A 130 3.26 -6.84 35.59
N ALA A 131 4.58 -6.78 35.45
CA ALA A 131 5.52 -6.95 36.54
C ALA A 131 5.97 -5.57 37.05
N CYS A 132 6.22 -5.46 38.35
CA CYS A 132 6.74 -4.27 39.00
C CYS A 132 7.59 -4.69 40.20
N GLN A 133 8.77 -4.09 40.36
CA GLN A 133 9.63 -4.33 41.52
C GLN A 133 10.19 -3.00 42.04
N VAL A 134 9.83 -2.68 43.29
CA VAL A 134 10.28 -1.47 43.99
C VAL A 134 11.00 -1.87 45.26
N ASP A 135 12.31 -1.62 45.28
CA ASP A 135 13.20 -1.99 46.40
C ASP A 135 13.53 -0.79 47.32
N TRP A 136 12.97 0.41 47.05
CA TRP A 136 13.26 1.66 47.75
C TRP A 136 12.05 2.17 48.56
N ALA A 137 12.32 2.99 49.58
CA ALA A 137 11.31 3.50 50.50
C ALA A 137 10.70 4.85 50.06
N VAL A 138 9.37 4.97 50.16
CA VAL A 138 8.64 6.24 50.07
C VAL A 138 8.26 6.62 51.50
N ASN A 139 8.52 7.85 51.93
CA ASN A 139 8.25 8.32 53.30
C ASN A 139 8.83 7.41 54.41
N GLY A 140 9.98 6.79 54.15
CA GLY A 140 10.60 5.84 55.08
C GLY A 140 9.98 4.43 55.10
N SER A 141 8.99 4.14 54.24
CA SER A 141 8.33 2.84 54.13
C SER A 141 8.54 2.19 52.76
N VAL A 142 9.19 1.02 52.74
CA VAL A 142 9.31 0.19 51.53
C VAL A 142 7.94 -0.33 51.08
N LYS A 143 7.03 -0.61 52.03
CA LYS A 143 5.66 -1.04 51.73
C LYS A 143 4.88 0.04 50.98
N GLU A 144 5.11 1.31 51.30
CA GLU A 144 4.52 2.44 50.56
C GLU A 144 5.10 2.57 49.16
N GLY A 145 6.42 2.39 48.99
CA GLY A 145 7.06 2.32 47.67
C GLY A 145 6.49 1.20 46.80
N GLN A 146 6.33 0.00 47.35
CA GLN A 146 5.70 -1.14 46.67
C GLN A 146 4.23 -0.90 46.33
N ARG A 147 3.50 -0.16 47.16
CA ARG A 147 2.11 0.23 46.86
C ARG A 147 2.07 1.20 45.68
N LEU A 148 2.89 2.25 45.72
CA LEU A 148 2.99 3.23 44.63
C LEU A 148 3.36 2.56 43.30
N GLY A 149 4.37 1.68 43.31
CA GLY A 149 4.76 0.91 42.12
C GLY A 149 3.61 0.09 41.54
N ARG A 150 2.84 -0.62 42.39
CA ARG A 150 1.67 -1.38 41.95
C ARG A 150 0.57 -0.50 41.33
N ASP A 151 0.32 0.68 41.90
CA ASP A 151 -0.71 1.57 41.38
C ASP A 151 -0.30 2.20 40.02
N ILE A 152 0.98 2.55 39.86
CA ILE A 152 1.52 3.01 38.57
C ILE A 152 1.55 1.86 37.54
N ALA A 153 1.94 0.65 37.94
CA ALA A 153 1.93 -0.51 37.06
C ALA A 153 0.51 -0.80 36.52
N LYS A 154 -0.52 -0.70 37.37
CA LYS A 154 -1.92 -0.82 36.94
C LYS A 154 -2.32 0.28 35.95
N LEU A 155 -1.89 1.52 36.18
CA LEU A 155 -2.18 2.63 35.27
C LEU A 155 -1.51 2.42 33.91
N MET A 156 -0.25 1.99 33.89
CA MET A 156 0.49 1.68 32.67
C MET A 156 -0.12 0.49 31.92
N LEU A 157 -0.51 -0.56 32.63
CA LEU A 157 -1.23 -1.69 32.03
C LEU A 157 -2.57 -1.26 31.42
N ARG A 158 -3.30 -0.35 32.06
CA ARG A 158 -4.52 0.23 31.49
C ARG A 158 -4.23 0.98 30.18
N ALA A 159 -3.21 1.82 30.16
CA ALA A 159 -2.81 2.55 28.96
C ALA A 159 -2.41 1.59 27.82
N TYR A 160 -1.62 0.56 28.13
CA TYR A 160 -1.26 -0.50 27.18
C TYR A 160 -2.50 -1.21 26.63
N ASN A 161 -3.43 -1.60 27.50
CA ASN A 161 -4.65 -2.30 27.09
C ASN A 161 -5.51 -1.45 26.17
N THR A 162 -5.66 -0.15 26.46
CA THR A 162 -6.36 0.80 25.59
C THR A 162 -5.72 0.85 24.20
N GLU A 163 -4.39 0.94 24.11
CA GLU A 163 -3.71 0.96 22.81
C GLU A 163 -3.90 -0.36 22.06
N ALA A 164 -3.83 -1.49 22.76
CA ALA A 164 -4.05 -2.79 22.15
C ALA A 164 -5.51 -3.01 21.71
N ASP A 165 -6.51 -2.49 22.46
CA ASP A 165 -7.92 -2.55 22.04
C ASP A 165 -8.14 -1.69 20.80
N ASN A 166 -7.49 -0.52 20.73
CA ASN A 166 -7.52 0.33 19.54
C ASN A 166 -6.83 -0.34 18.35
N ALA A 167 -5.72 -1.04 18.57
CA ALA A 167 -5.04 -1.83 17.55
C ALA A 167 -5.96 -2.90 16.95
N VAL A 168 -6.65 -3.69 17.79
CA VAL A 168 -7.61 -4.70 17.35
C VAL A 168 -8.80 -4.09 16.61
N ARG A 169 -9.28 -2.91 17.01
CA ARG A 169 -10.37 -2.22 16.30
C ARG A 169 -9.96 -1.64 14.96
N ALA A 170 -8.72 -1.21 14.83
CA ALA A 170 -8.22 -0.49 13.65
C ALA A 170 -7.49 -1.39 12.65
N VAL A 171 -7.15 -2.63 13.01
CA VAL A 171 -6.38 -3.54 12.16
C VAL A 171 -7.15 -3.84 10.87
N LYS A 172 -6.44 -3.77 9.76
CA LYS A 172 -6.86 -4.27 8.46
C LYS A 172 -5.89 -5.37 8.04
N PRO A 173 -6.29 -6.26 7.12
CA PRO A 173 -5.42 -7.34 6.65
C PRO A 173 -4.03 -6.85 6.19
N HIS A 174 -3.99 -5.71 5.49
CA HIS A 174 -2.75 -5.10 4.99
C HIS A 174 -1.96 -4.27 6.01
N THR A 175 -2.55 -3.90 7.16
CA THR A 175 -1.86 -3.10 8.19
C THR A 175 -1.42 -3.93 9.40
N ARG A 176 -1.59 -5.26 9.34
CA ARG A 176 -1.33 -6.21 10.44
C ARG A 176 0.04 -5.99 11.08
N GLU A 177 1.10 -5.98 10.29
CA GLU A 177 2.48 -5.85 10.80
C GLU A 177 2.77 -4.45 11.34
N ALA A 178 2.32 -3.39 10.64
CA ALA A 178 2.43 -2.02 11.12
C ALA A 178 1.75 -1.82 12.49
N VAL A 179 0.55 -2.39 12.68
CA VAL A 179 -0.20 -2.34 13.95
C VAL A 179 0.51 -3.11 15.06
N LYS A 180 1.07 -4.29 14.78
CA LYS A 180 1.89 -5.08 15.73
C LYS A 180 3.15 -4.33 16.16
N LYS A 181 3.85 -3.69 15.21
CA LYS A 181 5.03 -2.86 15.48
C LYS A 181 4.67 -1.67 16.38
N ARG A 182 3.54 -1.01 16.13
CA ARG A 182 3.06 0.10 16.98
C ARG A 182 2.79 -0.37 18.41
N LEU A 183 2.09 -1.50 18.58
CA LEU A 183 1.81 -2.04 19.92
C LEU A 183 3.10 -2.44 20.66
N THR A 184 4.07 -3.03 19.95
CA THR A 184 5.40 -3.35 20.50
C THR A 184 6.13 -2.09 20.96
N THR A 185 6.06 -1.02 20.17
CA THR A 185 6.65 0.28 20.53
C THR A 185 6.01 0.87 21.79
N THR A 186 4.69 0.75 21.94
CA THR A 186 3.97 1.16 23.16
C THR A 186 4.45 0.38 24.38
N ARG A 187 4.61 -0.95 24.25
CA ARG A 187 5.16 -1.80 25.31
C ARG A 187 6.55 -1.31 25.76
N ASP A 188 7.42 -1.05 24.79
CA ASP A 188 8.80 -0.64 25.06
C ASP A 188 8.88 0.76 25.68
N THR A 189 7.99 1.66 25.25
CA THR A 189 7.85 3.01 25.82
C THR A 189 7.41 2.95 27.28
N ILE A 190 6.44 2.09 27.61
CA ILE A 190 6.03 1.85 28.99
C ILE A 190 7.19 1.31 29.83
N GLY A 191 7.98 0.38 29.29
CA GLY A 191 9.18 -0.13 29.97
C GLY A 191 10.20 0.97 30.27
N LYS A 192 10.44 1.88 29.32
CA LYS A 192 11.34 3.04 29.49
C LYS A 192 10.83 4.00 30.56
N LEU A 193 9.55 4.37 30.53
CA LEU A 193 8.93 5.26 31.53
C LEU A 193 8.88 4.61 32.92
N GLY A 194 8.71 3.29 32.97
CA GLY A 194 8.62 2.48 34.18
C GLY A 194 9.97 2.02 34.76
N ALA A 195 11.11 2.40 34.16
CA ALA A 195 12.42 1.85 34.47
C ALA A 195 12.80 1.94 35.95
N LEU A 196 12.51 3.08 36.60
CA LEU A 196 12.82 3.31 38.03
C LEU A 196 12.13 2.31 38.96
N MET A 197 10.94 1.83 38.58
CA MET A 197 10.11 0.89 39.33
C MET A 197 10.15 -0.52 38.70
N ARG A 198 11.04 -0.75 37.73
CA ARG A 198 11.16 -1.97 36.93
C ARG A 198 9.79 -2.46 36.42
N ILE A 199 8.96 -1.54 35.95
CA ILE A 199 7.64 -1.87 35.41
C ILE A 199 7.79 -2.39 34.00
N VAL A 200 7.34 -3.61 33.75
CA VAL A 200 7.43 -4.26 32.44
C VAL A 200 6.13 -4.99 32.16
N ILE A 201 5.59 -4.82 30.95
CA ILE A 201 4.48 -5.64 30.46
C ILE A 201 5.02 -7.03 30.15
N SER A 202 4.36 -8.07 30.67
CA SER A 202 4.78 -9.45 30.47
C SER A 202 4.92 -9.79 28.99
N VAL A 203 5.99 -10.52 28.65
CA VAL A 203 6.27 -10.96 27.27
C VAL A 203 5.15 -11.86 26.77
N ASP A 204 4.66 -12.77 27.61
CA ASP A 204 3.60 -13.70 27.23
C ASP A 204 2.26 -12.99 27.07
N TYR A 205 1.98 -11.99 27.93
CA TYR A 205 0.81 -11.14 27.76
C TYR A 205 0.87 -10.33 26.47
N HIS A 206 2.04 -9.79 26.12
CA HIS A 206 2.24 -9.08 24.87
C HIS A 206 2.05 -10.00 23.66
N ARG A 207 2.60 -11.21 23.69
CA ARG A 207 2.39 -12.23 22.63
C ARG A 207 0.92 -12.57 22.44
N LEU A 208 0.13 -12.69 23.52
CA LEU A 208 -1.32 -12.91 23.41
C LEU A 208 -2.02 -11.78 22.66
N ARG A 209 -1.63 -10.52 22.90
CA ARG A 209 -2.22 -9.36 22.22
C ARG A 209 -1.78 -9.25 20.75
N LEU A 210 -0.54 -9.62 20.43
CA LEU A 210 -0.12 -9.73 19.03
C LEU A 210 -0.89 -10.83 18.29
N HIS A 211 -1.08 -11.98 18.93
CA HIS A 211 -1.86 -13.09 18.37
C HIS A 211 -3.34 -12.72 18.15
N GLU A 212 -3.93 -11.93 19.04
CA GLU A 212 -5.28 -11.39 18.86
C GLU A 212 -5.37 -10.49 17.62
N ILE A 213 -4.35 -9.65 17.37
CA ILE A 213 -4.28 -8.80 16.16
C ILE A 213 -4.19 -9.66 14.91
N ASP A 214 -3.32 -10.69 14.92
CA ASP A 214 -3.16 -11.63 13.81
C ASP A 214 -4.49 -12.34 13.47
N LEU A 215 -5.13 -12.96 14.48
CA LEU A 215 -6.42 -13.63 14.31
C LEU A 215 -7.52 -12.68 13.84
N THR A 216 -7.53 -11.42 14.31
CA THR A 216 -8.53 -10.44 13.89
C THR A 216 -8.36 -10.08 12.41
N ALA A 217 -7.12 -9.89 11.95
CA ALA A 217 -6.82 -9.62 10.55
C ALA A 217 -7.28 -10.79 9.65
N ASP A 218 -6.92 -12.02 10.02
CA ASP A 218 -7.30 -13.23 9.28
C ASP A 218 -8.83 -13.43 9.24
N TYR A 219 -9.52 -13.21 10.37
CA TYR A 219 -10.98 -13.28 10.47
C TYR A 219 -11.66 -12.31 9.50
N LEU A 220 -11.17 -11.07 9.40
CA LEU A 220 -11.73 -10.07 8.48
C LEU A 220 -11.62 -10.51 7.01
N VAL A 221 -10.47 -11.08 6.61
CA VAL A 221 -10.31 -11.64 5.26
C VAL A 221 -11.30 -12.78 5.02
N LYS A 222 -11.44 -13.68 6.00
CA LYS A 222 -12.32 -14.84 5.87
C LYS A 222 -13.79 -14.45 5.74
N VAL A 223 -14.26 -13.51 6.57
CA VAL A 223 -15.62 -12.97 6.50
C VAL A 223 -15.90 -12.31 5.16
N GLU A 224 -14.93 -11.55 4.63
CA GLU A 224 -15.08 -10.92 3.32
C GLU A 224 -15.17 -11.97 2.20
N ALA A 225 -14.30 -12.98 2.21
CA ALA A 225 -14.32 -14.08 1.25
C ALA A 225 -15.65 -14.86 1.27
N GLU A 226 -16.15 -15.20 2.46
CA GLU A 226 -17.44 -15.88 2.62
C GLU A 226 -18.61 -15.00 2.14
N ARG A 227 -18.58 -13.69 2.45
CA ARG A 227 -19.58 -12.74 1.97
C ARG A 227 -19.57 -12.59 0.46
N GLU A 228 -18.39 -12.60 -0.18
CA GLU A 228 -18.26 -12.62 -1.63
C GLU A 228 -18.81 -13.92 -2.23
N ALA A 229 -18.46 -15.09 -1.68
CA ALA A 229 -18.98 -16.37 -2.12
C ALA A 229 -20.51 -16.43 -2.01
N ALA A 230 -21.09 -15.97 -0.89
CA ALA A 230 -22.54 -15.92 -0.70
C ALA A 230 -23.23 -14.90 -1.62
N ARG A 231 -22.55 -13.82 -2.04
CA ARG A 231 -23.07 -12.88 -3.05
C ARG A 231 -23.09 -13.53 -4.43
N ALA A 232 -21.99 -14.17 -4.82
CA ALA A 232 -21.88 -14.86 -6.11
C ALA A 232 -22.91 -16.00 -6.23
N GLU A 233 -23.10 -16.79 -5.18
CA GLU A 233 -24.11 -17.86 -5.16
C GLU A 233 -25.54 -17.30 -5.35
N ARG A 234 -25.87 -16.22 -4.65
CA ARG A 234 -27.17 -15.55 -4.80
C ARG A 234 -27.37 -14.97 -6.19
N GLU A 235 -26.32 -14.44 -6.81
CA GLU A 235 -26.39 -13.95 -8.19
C GLU A 235 -26.62 -15.11 -9.16
N ARG A 236 -25.90 -16.23 -8.99
CA ARG A 236 -26.10 -17.44 -9.79
C ARG A 236 -27.54 -17.95 -9.71
N LEU A 237 -28.08 -18.11 -8.50
CA LEU A 237 -29.46 -18.55 -8.30
C LEU A 237 -30.49 -17.61 -8.94
N ARG A 238 -30.24 -16.29 -8.88
CA ARG A 238 -31.11 -15.30 -9.55
C ARG A 238 -31.04 -15.42 -11.07
N GLU A 239 -29.84 -15.61 -11.61
CA GLU A 239 -29.64 -15.79 -13.04
C GLU A 239 -30.32 -17.08 -13.54
N GLU A 240 -30.15 -18.18 -12.82
CA GLU A 240 -30.82 -19.45 -13.11
C GLU A 240 -32.34 -19.31 -13.08
N ALA A 241 -32.89 -18.63 -12.08
CA ALA A 241 -34.33 -18.38 -11.99
C ALA A 241 -34.85 -17.52 -13.16
N LYS A 242 -34.07 -16.54 -13.64
CA LYS A 242 -34.45 -15.74 -14.81
C LYS A 242 -34.40 -16.56 -16.10
N VAL A 243 -33.38 -17.38 -16.29
CA VAL A 243 -33.29 -18.33 -17.42
C VAL A 243 -34.49 -19.27 -17.44
N MET A 244 -34.84 -19.87 -16.30
CA MET A 244 -36.02 -20.75 -16.19
C MET A 244 -37.31 -20.02 -16.58
N LYS A 245 -37.48 -18.80 -16.10
CA LYS A 245 -38.65 -17.96 -16.41
C LYS A 245 -38.73 -17.60 -17.90
N GLU A 246 -37.60 -17.33 -18.54
CA GLU A 246 -37.55 -17.08 -19.99
C GLU A 246 -37.91 -18.30 -20.80
N ILE A 247 -37.36 -19.46 -20.45
CA ILE A 247 -37.68 -20.75 -21.08
C ILE A 247 -39.18 -21.05 -20.93
N GLU A 248 -39.76 -20.85 -19.75
CA GLU A 248 -41.20 -21.05 -19.53
C GLU A 248 -42.06 -20.09 -20.35
N ARG A 249 -41.68 -18.81 -20.44
CA ARG A 249 -42.38 -17.81 -21.25
C ARG A 249 -42.34 -18.17 -22.73
N GLU A 250 -41.18 -18.57 -23.24
CA GLU A 250 -41.04 -18.93 -24.64
C GLU A 250 -41.78 -20.22 -24.97
N ARG A 251 -41.71 -21.23 -24.09
CA ARG A 251 -42.54 -22.45 -24.20
C ARG A 251 -44.03 -22.12 -24.25
N ALA A 252 -44.50 -21.22 -23.39
CA ALA A 252 -45.90 -20.81 -23.38
C ALA A 252 -46.30 -20.05 -24.67
N ARG A 253 -45.39 -19.25 -25.25
CA ARG A 253 -45.63 -18.55 -26.52
C ARG A 253 -45.75 -19.56 -27.66
N LEU A 254 -44.76 -20.45 -27.81
CA LEU A 254 -44.75 -21.48 -28.86
C LEU A 254 -45.91 -22.45 -28.73
N ALA A 255 -46.33 -22.82 -27.50
CA ALA A 255 -47.52 -23.66 -27.30
C ALA A 255 -48.82 -22.99 -27.80
N LYS A 256 -48.96 -21.67 -27.59
CA LYS A 256 -50.10 -20.90 -28.14
C LYS A 256 -50.04 -20.85 -29.66
N GLU A 257 -48.89 -20.55 -30.24
CA GLU A 257 -48.70 -20.54 -31.70
C GLU A 257 -49.00 -21.91 -32.32
N ARG A 258 -48.51 -22.99 -31.73
CA ARG A 258 -48.80 -24.37 -32.15
C ARG A 258 -50.30 -24.66 -32.14
N SER A 259 -51.01 -24.32 -31.06
CA SER A 259 -52.46 -24.53 -30.96
C SER A 259 -53.25 -23.69 -31.97
N HIS A 260 -52.79 -22.47 -32.27
CA HIS A 260 -53.37 -21.62 -33.31
C HIS A 260 -53.23 -22.27 -34.68
N TYR A 261 -52.01 -22.64 -35.09
CA TYR A 261 -51.76 -23.26 -36.40
C TYR A 261 -52.45 -24.63 -36.53
N ALA A 262 -52.48 -25.45 -35.47
CA ALA A 262 -53.25 -26.71 -35.48
C ALA A 262 -54.76 -26.47 -35.71
N THR A 263 -55.32 -25.41 -35.14
CA THR A 263 -56.72 -25.03 -35.37
C THR A 263 -56.95 -24.50 -36.79
N VAL A 264 -55.97 -23.78 -37.36
CA VAL A 264 -56.03 -23.31 -38.75
C VAL A 264 -55.97 -24.49 -39.73
N VAL A 265 -55.06 -25.44 -39.51
CA VAL A 265 -54.94 -26.67 -40.30
C VAL A 265 -56.26 -27.44 -40.34
N THR A 266 -56.86 -27.72 -39.18
CA THR A 266 -58.15 -28.46 -39.11
C THR A 266 -59.30 -27.74 -39.82
N LYS A 267 -59.35 -26.40 -39.75
CA LYS A 267 -60.35 -25.60 -40.48
C LYS A 267 -60.14 -25.59 -41.99
N LEU A 268 -58.89 -25.57 -42.46
CA LEU A 268 -58.56 -25.58 -43.88
C LEU A 268 -58.76 -26.97 -44.49
N GLU A 269 -58.48 -28.03 -43.75
CA GLU A 269 -58.83 -29.42 -44.13
C GLU A 269 -60.34 -29.58 -44.36
N ALA A 270 -61.16 -29.05 -43.44
CA ALA A 270 -62.62 -29.11 -43.56
C ALA A 270 -63.17 -28.30 -44.77
N LYS A 271 -62.43 -27.29 -45.24
CA LYS A 271 -62.81 -26.45 -46.39
C LYS A 271 -62.28 -26.95 -47.74
N GLY A 272 -61.36 -27.94 -47.74
CA GLY A 272 -60.76 -28.47 -48.96
C GLY A 272 -59.77 -27.52 -49.66
N ASP A 273 -59.24 -26.50 -48.97
CA ASP A 273 -58.23 -25.58 -49.50
C ASP A 273 -56.83 -26.21 -49.37
N LEU A 274 -56.38 -26.87 -50.45
CA LEU A 274 -55.11 -27.60 -50.49
C LEU A 274 -53.88 -26.68 -50.37
N GLU A 275 -53.96 -25.46 -50.90
CA GLU A 275 -52.82 -24.53 -50.95
C GLU A 275 -52.65 -23.79 -49.63
N GLY A 276 -53.76 -23.38 -49.01
CA GLY A 276 -53.75 -22.86 -47.63
C GLY A 276 -53.29 -23.92 -46.61
N LEU A 277 -53.71 -25.17 -46.80
CA LEU A 277 -53.33 -26.28 -45.93
C LEU A 277 -51.83 -26.57 -45.93
N ALA A 278 -51.20 -26.56 -47.12
CA ALA A 278 -49.75 -26.76 -47.24
C ALA A 278 -48.95 -25.71 -46.47
N ARG A 279 -49.28 -24.42 -46.64
CA ARG A 279 -48.64 -23.32 -45.90
C ARG A 279 -48.85 -23.42 -44.39
N ALA A 280 -50.07 -23.76 -43.95
CA ALA A 280 -50.37 -23.89 -42.52
C ALA A 280 -49.62 -25.06 -41.86
N ARG A 281 -49.41 -26.17 -42.59
CA ARG A 281 -48.61 -27.31 -42.12
C ARG A 281 -47.12 -26.99 -42.05
N GLU A 282 -46.59 -26.25 -43.01
CA GLU A 282 -45.19 -25.78 -42.99
C GLU A 282 -44.93 -24.87 -41.78
N GLN A 283 -45.83 -23.92 -41.51
CA GLN A 283 -45.73 -23.08 -40.31
C GLN A 283 -45.84 -23.89 -39.02
N LEU A 284 -46.73 -24.89 -38.97
CA LEU A 284 -46.85 -25.78 -37.81
C LEU A 284 -45.55 -26.59 -37.58
N ALA A 285 -44.94 -27.11 -38.64
CA ALA A 285 -43.67 -27.83 -38.56
C ALA A 285 -42.54 -26.92 -38.05
N SER A 286 -42.44 -25.69 -38.58
CA SER A 286 -41.48 -24.68 -38.09
C SER A 286 -41.63 -24.38 -36.60
N VAL A 287 -42.87 -24.29 -36.11
CA VAL A 287 -43.13 -24.10 -34.66
C VAL A 287 -42.77 -25.35 -33.85
N GLU A 288 -43.00 -26.55 -34.37
CA GLU A 288 -42.60 -27.80 -33.71
C GLU A 288 -41.07 -27.96 -33.63
N ASP A 289 -40.35 -27.58 -34.68
CA ASP A 289 -38.88 -27.52 -34.69
C ASP A 289 -38.36 -26.49 -33.66
N ALA A 290 -38.99 -25.32 -33.59
CA ALA A 290 -38.66 -24.30 -32.59
C ALA A 290 -38.88 -24.78 -31.14
N ILE A 291 -39.98 -25.50 -30.89
CA ILE A 291 -40.24 -26.13 -29.57
C ILE A 291 -39.14 -27.12 -29.23
N THR A 292 -38.79 -27.99 -30.18
CA THR A 292 -37.73 -28.99 -30.01
C THR A 292 -36.39 -28.32 -29.67
N GLY A 293 -36.05 -27.23 -30.36
CA GLY A 293 -34.83 -26.46 -30.08
C GLY A 293 -34.81 -25.78 -28.71
N VAL A 294 -35.96 -25.30 -28.19
CA VAL A 294 -36.06 -24.76 -26.82
C VAL A 294 -35.95 -25.89 -25.78
N GLU A 295 -36.53 -27.07 -26.04
CA GLU A 295 -36.45 -28.23 -25.15
C GLU A 295 -35.03 -28.80 -25.05
N GLN A 296 -34.34 -28.94 -26.18
CA GLN A 296 -32.94 -29.37 -26.22
C GLN A 296 -32.04 -28.42 -25.44
N ARG A 297 -32.22 -27.10 -25.59
CA ARG A 297 -31.47 -26.09 -24.81
C ARG A 297 -31.82 -26.14 -23.32
N ALA A 298 -33.07 -26.36 -22.97
CA ALA A 298 -33.47 -26.51 -21.57
C ALA A 298 -32.90 -27.79 -20.94
N ALA A 299 -32.73 -28.86 -21.72
CA ALA A 299 -32.18 -30.14 -21.26
C ALA A 299 -30.64 -30.10 -21.14
N ASN A 300 -29.95 -29.40 -22.05
CA ASN A 300 -28.50 -29.29 -22.01
C ASN A 300 -28.04 -28.10 -21.13
N VAL A 301 -27.70 -28.38 -19.88
CA VAL A 301 -27.21 -27.38 -18.92
C VAL A 301 -25.84 -26.80 -19.29
N ARG A 302 -25.07 -27.49 -20.16
CA ARG A 302 -23.75 -27.04 -20.64
C ARG A 302 -23.85 -26.12 -21.85
N ALA A 303 -24.96 -26.15 -22.59
CA ALA A 303 -25.17 -25.30 -23.75
C ALA A 303 -25.46 -23.86 -23.34
N GLY A 304 -24.97 -22.92 -24.14
CA GLY A 304 -25.18 -21.49 -23.90
C GLY A 304 -24.39 -20.62 -24.86
N TYR A 305 -24.41 -19.33 -24.57
CA TYR A 305 -23.59 -18.34 -25.24
C TYR A 305 -22.42 -17.96 -24.37
N VAL A 306 -21.24 -17.84 -24.95
CA VAL A 306 -20.12 -17.17 -24.31
C VAL A 306 -19.93 -15.83 -24.99
N TYR A 307 -19.70 -14.82 -24.18
CA TYR A 307 -19.53 -13.45 -24.61
C TYR A 307 -18.12 -12.97 -24.30
N VAL A 308 -17.60 -12.14 -25.20
CA VAL A 308 -16.39 -11.34 -24.99
C VAL A 308 -16.82 -9.88 -25.06
N ILE A 309 -16.64 -9.16 -23.96
CA ILE A 309 -17.09 -7.78 -23.83
C ILE A 309 -16.00 -6.91 -23.24
N SER A 310 -15.96 -5.62 -23.58
CA SER A 310 -15.02 -4.66 -22.98
C SER A 310 -15.73 -3.37 -22.60
N ASN A 311 -15.09 -2.60 -21.72
CA ASN A 311 -15.58 -1.28 -21.36
C ASN A 311 -14.38 -0.34 -21.22
N VAL A 312 -14.05 0.33 -22.32
CA VAL A 312 -12.89 1.22 -22.40
C VAL A 312 -12.97 2.35 -21.38
N GLY A 313 -14.17 2.88 -21.14
CA GLY A 313 -14.35 4.00 -20.20
C GLY A 313 -14.17 3.62 -18.73
N ALA A 314 -14.40 2.36 -18.36
CA ALA A 314 -14.25 1.88 -16.99
C ALA A 314 -12.90 1.20 -16.72
N PHE A 315 -12.38 0.44 -17.68
CA PHE A 315 -11.23 -0.45 -17.49
C PHE A 315 -10.06 -0.19 -18.43
N GLY A 316 -10.22 0.67 -19.44
CA GLY A 316 -9.21 0.92 -20.47
C GLY A 316 -9.31 -0.03 -21.68
N PRO A 317 -8.46 0.15 -22.70
CA PRO A 317 -8.55 -0.57 -23.97
C PRO A 317 -8.10 -2.04 -23.90
N ASP A 318 -7.23 -2.39 -22.93
CA ASP A 318 -6.60 -3.70 -22.85
C ASP A 318 -7.22 -4.59 -21.76
N VAL A 319 -8.51 -4.38 -21.45
CA VAL A 319 -9.25 -5.18 -20.48
C VAL A 319 -10.54 -5.72 -21.08
N VAL A 320 -10.66 -7.04 -21.08
CA VAL A 320 -11.84 -7.76 -21.55
C VAL A 320 -12.46 -8.57 -20.41
N LYS A 321 -13.77 -8.73 -20.45
CA LYS A 321 -14.52 -9.72 -19.68
C LYS A 321 -14.95 -10.85 -20.59
N ILE A 322 -14.69 -12.08 -20.14
CA ILE A 322 -15.11 -13.31 -20.81
C ILE A 322 -15.99 -14.07 -19.85
N GLY A 323 -17.21 -14.40 -20.25
CA GLY A 323 -18.11 -15.22 -19.44
C GLY A 323 -19.19 -15.87 -20.29
N MET A 324 -20.06 -16.66 -19.65
CA MET A 324 -21.13 -17.37 -20.34
C MET A 324 -22.52 -17.04 -19.80
N THR A 325 -23.53 -17.31 -20.62
CA THR A 325 -24.95 -17.16 -20.28
C THR A 325 -25.78 -18.25 -20.94
N ARG A 326 -26.80 -18.71 -20.22
CA ARG A 326 -27.79 -19.68 -20.71
C ARG A 326 -29.11 -19.00 -21.11
N ARG A 327 -29.13 -17.66 -21.14
CA ARG A 327 -30.28 -16.87 -21.57
C ARG A 327 -30.61 -17.21 -23.01
N LEU A 328 -31.90 -17.16 -23.34
CA LEU A 328 -32.34 -17.28 -24.74
C LEU A 328 -31.84 -16.07 -25.56
N GLU A 329 -31.86 -14.89 -24.93
CA GLU A 329 -31.39 -13.61 -25.47
C GLU A 329 -30.10 -13.18 -24.76
N PRO A 330 -28.90 -13.50 -25.27
CA PRO A 330 -27.64 -13.24 -24.58
C PRO A 330 -27.33 -11.74 -24.41
N MET A 331 -27.83 -10.89 -25.30
CA MET A 331 -27.65 -9.43 -25.22
C MET A 331 -28.36 -8.80 -24.01
N ASP A 332 -29.42 -9.43 -23.48
CA ASP A 332 -30.04 -8.97 -22.24
C ASP A 332 -29.06 -9.10 -21.06
N ARG A 333 -28.29 -10.20 -20.99
CA ARG A 333 -27.27 -10.39 -19.95
C ARG A 333 -26.15 -9.37 -20.07
N VAL A 334 -25.68 -9.08 -21.28
CA VAL A 334 -24.63 -8.06 -21.51
C VAL A 334 -25.10 -6.67 -21.04
N ARG A 335 -26.36 -6.30 -21.32
CA ARG A 335 -26.96 -5.05 -20.83
C ARG A 335 -27.07 -5.02 -19.30
N GLU A 336 -27.56 -6.10 -18.69
CA GLU A 336 -27.66 -6.20 -17.22
C GLU A 336 -26.28 -6.06 -16.53
N LEU A 337 -25.21 -6.59 -17.13
CA LEU A 337 -23.85 -6.46 -16.62
C LEU A 337 -23.34 -5.02 -16.67
N GLY A 338 -23.70 -4.26 -17.71
CA GLY A 338 -23.36 -2.84 -17.84
C GLY A 338 -24.04 -1.96 -16.79
N ASP A 339 -25.33 -2.18 -16.55
CA ASP A 339 -26.12 -1.34 -15.64
C ASP A 339 -25.76 -1.53 -14.15
N ALA A 340 -25.16 -2.67 -13.79
CA ALA A 340 -25.00 -3.05 -12.39
C ALA A 340 -23.83 -2.36 -11.67
N SER A 341 -22.75 -1.98 -12.36
CA SER A 341 -21.48 -1.65 -11.68
C SER A 341 -20.46 -0.81 -12.46
N VAL A 342 -20.78 -0.34 -13.67
CA VAL A 342 -19.85 0.43 -14.50
C VAL A 342 -20.49 1.72 -15.05
N PRO A 343 -19.71 2.80 -15.26
CA PRO A 343 -20.24 4.10 -15.69
C PRO A 343 -20.72 4.15 -17.15
N PHE A 344 -20.27 3.22 -18.00
CA PHE A 344 -20.62 3.13 -19.42
C PHE A 344 -21.07 1.71 -19.75
N ARG A 345 -21.83 1.54 -20.83
CA ARG A 345 -22.17 0.19 -21.31
C ARG A 345 -20.95 -0.57 -21.83
N PHE A 346 -21.07 -1.90 -21.81
CA PHE A 346 -20.08 -2.77 -22.43
C PHE A 346 -20.25 -2.79 -23.96
N ASP A 347 -19.13 -2.75 -24.66
CA ASP A 347 -19.05 -3.09 -26.08
C ASP A 347 -18.97 -4.61 -26.21
N THR A 348 -19.70 -5.17 -27.17
CA THR A 348 -19.70 -6.61 -27.45
C THR A 348 -18.76 -6.91 -28.60
N HIS A 349 -17.75 -7.74 -28.34
CA HIS A 349 -16.77 -8.16 -29.35
C HIS A 349 -17.15 -9.48 -29.99
N ALA A 350 -17.71 -10.41 -29.21
CA ALA A 350 -18.17 -11.69 -29.70
C ALA A 350 -19.30 -12.24 -28.85
N LEU A 351 -20.19 -12.96 -29.52
CA LEU A 351 -21.21 -13.83 -28.94
C LEU A 351 -21.20 -15.13 -29.72
N PHE A 352 -20.72 -16.21 -29.10
CA PHE A 352 -20.73 -17.52 -29.74
C PHE A 352 -21.69 -18.44 -29.00
N PHE A 353 -22.48 -19.19 -29.76
CA PHE A 353 -23.24 -20.30 -29.21
C PHE A 353 -22.36 -21.55 -29.17
N SER A 354 -22.42 -22.31 -28.09
CA SER A 354 -21.76 -23.62 -27.98
C SER A 354 -22.66 -24.59 -27.23
N GLU A 355 -22.64 -25.86 -27.68
CA GLU A 355 -23.28 -26.96 -26.97
C GLU A 355 -22.58 -27.29 -25.62
N ASP A 356 -21.34 -26.84 -25.46
CA ASP A 356 -20.56 -26.91 -24.23
C ASP A 356 -19.83 -25.59 -23.94
N ALA A 357 -20.63 -24.55 -23.66
CA ALA A 357 -20.15 -23.22 -23.31
C ALA A 357 -19.26 -23.23 -22.06
N ILE A 358 -19.50 -24.15 -21.11
CA ILE A 358 -18.70 -24.29 -19.88
C ILE A 358 -17.27 -24.71 -20.21
N ALA A 359 -17.08 -25.73 -21.06
CA ALA A 359 -15.75 -26.22 -21.41
C ALA A 359 -14.94 -25.13 -22.13
N LEU A 360 -15.60 -24.41 -23.05
CA LEU A 360 -14.94 -23.38 -23.84
C LEU A 360 -14.57 -22.14 -23.03
N GLU A 361 -15.47 -21.67 -22.16
CA GLU A 361 -15.16 -20.62 -21.20
C GLU A 361 -13.97 -21.01 -20.30
N THR A 362 -14.01 -22.23 -19.74
CA THR A 362 -12.94 -22.75 -18.88
C THR A 362 -11.61 -22.79 -19.62
N ALA A 363 -11.58 -23.22 -20.89
CA ALA A 363 -10.38 -23.26 -21.71
C ALA A 363 -9.80 -21.85 -21.94
N LEU A 364 -10.63 -20.85 -22.26
CA LEU A 364 -10.21 -19.47 -22.42
C LEU A 364 -9.63 -18.90 -21.12
N HIS A 365 -10.33 -19.12 -20.00
CA HIS A 365 -9.92 -18.69 -18.67
C HIS A 365 -8.59 -19.30 -18.22
N GLN A 366 -8.32 -20.55 -18.61
CA GLN A 366 -7.04 -21.23 -18.32
C GLN A 366 -5.91 -20.64 -19.16
N ARG A 367 -6.11 -20.44 -20.47
CA ARG A 367 -5.10 -19.83 -21.36
C ARG A 367 -4.75 -18.40 -20.94
N LEU A 368 -5.75 -17.64 -20.47
CA LEU A 368 -5.58 -16.26 -19.98
C LEU A 368 -5.34 -16.17 -18.46
N SER A 369 -5.11 -17.27 -17.76
CA SER A 369 -4.94 -17.29 -16.29
C SER A 369 -3.83 -16.34 -15.81
N HIS A 370 -2.71 -16.27 -16.55
CA HIS A 370 -1.58 -15.39 -16.29
C HIS A 370 -1.88 -13.89 -16.53
N LYS A 371 -2.99 -13.58 -17.20
CA LYS A 371 -3.46 -12.22 -17.53
C LYS A 371 -4.66 -11.78 -16.69
N ARG A 372 -5.03 -12.51 -15.64
CA ARG A 372 -6.18 -12.17 -14.80
C ARG A 372 -5.98 -10.83 -14.09
N VAL A 373 -7.00 -9.98 -14.14
CA VAL A 373 -7.03 -8.71 -13.41
C VAL A 373 -7.20 -8.95 -11.91
N ASN A 374 -8.04 -9.91 -11.52
CA ASN A 374 -8.24 -10.28 -10.12
C ASN A 374 -7.64 -11.65 -9.81
N LEU A 375 -6.54 -11.65 -9.05
CA LEU A 375 -5.84 -12.86 -8.61
C LEU A 375 -6.42 -13.46 -7.32
N VAL A 376 -7.12 -12.65 -6.52
CA VAL A 376 -7.70 -13.06 -5.23
C VAL A 376 -9.02 -13.81 -5.45
N ASN A 377 -9.85 -13.31 -6.37
CA ASN A 377 -11.16 -13.85 -6.69
C ASN A 377 -11.24 -14.23 -8.18
N PRO A 378 -10.92 -15.49 -8.55
CA PRO A 378 -10.87 -15.92 -9.94
C PRO A 378 -12.25 -15.98 -10.62
N ARG A 379 -13.35 -15.87 -9.86
CA ARG A 379 -14.71 -15.75 -10.41
C ARG A 379 -14.97 -14.37 -11.03
N ARG A 380 -14.08 -13.39 -10.82
CA ARG A 380 -14.11 -12.12 -11.54
C ARG A 380 -13.28 -12.24 -12.81
N GLU A 381 -13.97 -12.53 -13.89
CA GLU A 381 -13.39 -12.99 -15.16
C GLU A 381 -12.96 -11.83 -16.06
N PHE A 382 -12.17 -10.92 -15.52
CA PHE A 382 -11.54 -9.83 -16.27
C PHE A 382 -10.08 -10.17 -16.55
N PHE A 383 -9.61 -9.88 -17.75
CA PHE A 383 -8.28 -10.23 -18.24
C PHE A 383 -7.62 -9.03 -18.94
N TYR A 384 -6.32 -8.85 -18.70
CA TYR A 384 -5.45 -7.93 -19.42
C TYR A 384 -5.14 -8.50 -20.81
N ALA A 385 -6.11 -8.40 -21.71
CA ALA A 385 -6.03 -8.90 -23.08
C ALA A 385 -6.85 -8.00 -24.00
N THR A 386 -6.45 -7.95 -25.27
CA THR A 386 -7.22 -7.26 -26.31
C THR A 386 -8.29 -8.18 -26.88
N PRO A 387 -9.38 -7.64 -27.47
CA PRO A 387 -10.34 -8.45 -28.21
C PRO A 387 -9.67 -9.35 -29.26
N SER A 388 -8.76 -8.77 -30.06
CA SER A 388 -8.02 -9.52 -31.08
C SER A 388 -7.25 -10.71 -30.53
N GLU A 389 -6.65 -10.59 -29.35
CA GLU A 389 -5.98 -11.71 -28.69
C GLU A 389 -6.96 -12.84 -28.32
N VAL A 390 -8.14 -12.48 -27.80
CA VAL A 390 -9.17 -13.48 -27.46
C VAL A 390 -9.70 -14.18 -28.71
N ARG A 391 -9.87 -13.45 -29.82
CA ARG A 391 -10.24 -14.01 -31.12
C ARG A 391 -9.22 -15.05 -31.59
N ASP A 392 -7.93 -14.74 -31.52
CA ASP A 392 -6.87 -15.67 -31.95
C ASP A 392 -6.87 -16.95 -31.08
N LEU A 393 -7.15 -16.81 -29.78
CA LEU A 393 -7.33 -17.95 -28.88
C LEU A 393 -8.54 -18.82 -29.23
N LEU A 394 -9.67 -18.21 -29.62
CA LEU A 394 -10.88 -18.90 -30.07
C LEU A 394 -10.63 -19.68 -31.36
N VAL A 395 -9.98 -19.07 -32.35
CA VAL A 395 -9.60 -19.74 -33.60
C VAL A 395 -8.71 -20.95 -33.32
N ALA A 396 -7.74 -20.81 -32.42
CA ALA A 396 -6.86 -21.90 -32.01
C ALA A 396 -7.54 -23.01 -31.18
N LEU A 397 -8.78 -22.81 -30.72
CA LEU A 397 -9.58 -23.83 -30.04
C LEU A 397 -10.43 -24.67 -31.01
N GLY A 398 -10.41 -24.34 -32.31
CA GLY A 398 -11.02 -25.17 -33.36
C GLY A 398 -12.51 -24.93 -33.58
N ASP A 399 -13.06 -23.81 -33.10
CA ASP A 399 -14.43 -23.42 -33.41
C ASP A 399 -14.50 -22.66 -34.73
N ASP A 400 -14.85 -23.37 -35.80
CA ASP A 400 -15.11 -22.81 -37.14
C ASP A 400 -16.37 -21.89 -37.20
N HIS A 401 -17.03 -21.65 -36.07
CA HIS A 401 -18.24 -20.83 -35.95
C HIS A 401 -17.98 -19.36 -35.55
N VAL A 402 -16.75 -18.85 -35.69
CA VAL A 402 -16.44 -17.41 -35.55
C VAL A 402 -17.03 -16.64 -36.74
N LEU A 403 -18.36 -16.53 -36.78
CA LEU A 403 -19.08 -15.90 -37.89
C LEU A 403 -19.02 -14.37 -37.83
N GLU A 404 -18.93 -13.77 -36.63
CA GLU A 404 -18.80 -12.33 -36.44
C GLU A 404 -17.95 -12.01 -35.18
N TYR A 405 -16.79 -11.39 -35.38
CA TYR A 405 -15.94 -10.88 -34.30
C TYR A 405 -15.61 -9.41 -34.57
N ASN A 406 -15.89 -8.53 -33.61
CA ASN A 406 -15.53 -7.12 -33.70
C ASN A 406 -14.28 -6.84 -32.85
N ASP A 407 -13.19 -6.53 -33.52
CA ASP A 407 -11.89 -6.24 -32.88
C ASP A 407 -11.84 -4.89 -32.19
N THR A 408 -12.72 -3.98 -32.59
CA THR A 408 -12.68 -2.58 -32.18
C THR A 408 -13.83 -2.25 -31.24
N ALA A 409 -13.50 -1.72 -30.06
CA ALA A 409 -14.47 -1.23 -29.09
C ALA A 409 -15.05 0.12 -29.59
N GLU A 410 -16.34 0.17 -29.90
CA GLU A 410 -17.04 1.37 -30.39
C GLU A 410 -17.23 2.45 -29.33
N ALA A 411 -17.29 2.06 -28.05
CA ALA A 411 -17.39 2.87 -26.83
C ALA A 411 -18.11 4.21 -27.05
N VAL A 412 -19.32 4.15 -27.63
CA VAL A 412 -20.03 5.32 -28.17
C VAL A 412 -20.30 6.34 -27.07
N GLU A 413 -20.81 5.89 -25.92
CA GLU A 413 -21.12 6.74 -24.77
C GLU A 413 -19.86 7.43 -24.21
N TRP A 414 -18.78 6.66 -24.05
CA TRP A 414 -17.50 7.19 -23.58
C TRP A 414 -16.92 8.22 -24.57
N ARG A 415 -16.88 7.89 -25.87
CA ARG A 415 -16.37 8.79 -26.92
C ARG A 415 -17.20 10.06 -27.07
N ALA A 416 -18.50 10.00 -26.79
CA ALA A 416 -19.41 11.14 -26.81
C ALA A 416 -19.31 12.00 -25.54
N SER A 417 -18.95 11.40 -24.40
CA SER A 417 -18.76 12.11 -23.13
C SER A 417 -17.53 13.03 -23.11
N ASP A 418 -16.65 12.97 -24.12
CA ASP A 418 -15.41 13.73 -24.14
C ASP A 418 -14.98 14.29 -25.52
N PRO A 419 -15.41 15.52 -25.87
CA PRO A 419 -14.84 16.28 -26.99
C PRO A 419 -13.45 16.89 -26.68
N GLY A 420 -13.04 16.97 -25.40
CA GLY A 420 -11.91 17.78 -24.94
C GLY A 420 -10.58 17.04 -24.79
N ARG A 421 -10.57 15.75 -24.41
CA ARG A 421 -9.35 14.93 -24.30
C ARG A 421 -8.65 14.68 -25.63
N ARG A 422 -9.38 14.71 -26.76
CA ARG A 422 -8.79 14.50 -28.09
C ARG A 422 -7.85 15.61 -28.56
N ARG A 423 -7.82 16.78 -27.90
CA ARG A 423 -6.85 17.85 -28.24
C ARG A 423 -5.47 17.64 -27.63
N ALA A 424 -5.30 16.72 -26.67
CA ALA A 424 -4.01 16.50 -26.01
C ALA A 424 -3.12 15.47 -26.73
N ASP A 425 -3.69 14.52 -27.48
CA ASP A 425 -2.92 13.47 -28.18
C ASP A 425 -2.45 13.86 -29.60
N GLY A 426 -2.61 15.12 -30.00
CA GLY A 426 -2.14 15.65 -31.29
C GLY A 426 -0.72 16.21 -31.29
N THR A 427 -0.07 16.36 -30.13
CA THR A 427 1.27 16.96 -30.02
C THR A 427 2.13 16.29 -28.94
N ALA A 428 2.36 14.98 -29.08
CA ALA A 428 3.47 14.31 -28.39
C ALA A 428 3.91 13.03 -29.12
N ALA A 429 4.21 13.14 -30.42
CA ALA A 429 5.08 12.16 -31.06
C ALA A 429 6.52 12.66 -30.94
N GLY A 430 7.27 12.12 -29.98
CA GLY A 430 8.71 12.33 -29.92
C GLY A 430 9.37 12.06 -28.57
N VAL A 431 10.13 10.96 -28.55
CA VAL A 431 11.38 10.79 -27.78
C VAL A 431 11.24 10.31 -26.32
N GLY A 432 11.42 9.01 -26.10
CA GLY A 432 12.16 8.53 -24.92
C GLY A 432 13.66 8.87 -25.06
N PRO A 433 14.46 8.94 -23.99
CA PRO A 433 14.80 7.71 -23.25
C PRO A 433 15.09 7.89 -21.73
N HIS A 434 15.30 6.74 -21.08
CA HIS A 434 16.05 6.57 -19.84
C HIS A 434 17.30 7.47 -19.75
N ARG A 435 17.55 8.10 -18.59
CA ARG A 435 18.81 8.01 -17.82
C ARG A 435 18.75 8.75 -16.48
N GLU A 436 19.49 8.17 -15.53
CA GLU A 436 19.77 8.58 -14.15
C GLU A 436 20.28 10.02 -13.99
N PRO A 437 20.15 10.66 -12.81
CA PRO A 437 20.99 11.80 -12.46
C PRO A 437 22.19 11.36 -11.61
N VAL A 438 23.38 11.42 -12.21
CA VAL A 438 24.67 11.49 -11.52
C VAL A 438 25.07 12.97 -11.39
N LEU A 439 25.57 13.30 -10.19
CA LEU A 439 26.15 14.57 -9.75
C LEU A 439 27.21 15.15 -10.70
N SER A 440 27.27 16.48 -10.85
CA SER A 440 28.49 17.33 -10.84
C SER A 440 28.35 18.64 -11.63
N ALA A 441 28.55 19.79 -10.97
CA ALA A 441 29.11 21.02 -11.55
C ALA A 441 29.67 21.82 -10.35
N VAL A 442 30.98 21.85 -10.06
CA VAL A 442 32.14 22.47 -10.76
C VAL A 442 32.00 23.98 -10.96
N ALA A 443 32.88 24.69 -10.26
CA ALA A 443 33.20 26.09 -10.37
C ALA A 443 34.35 26.34 -11.36
N SER A 444 34.35 27.51 -12.03
CA SER A 444 35.50 28.33 -12.48
C SER A 444 34.99 29.31 -13.56
N THR A 445 34.75 30.60 -13.27
CA THR A 445 35.68 31.75 -13.30
C THR A 445 36.19 32.18 -14.68
N SER A 446 36.04 33.50 -14.93
CA SER A 446 36.79 34.41 -15.83
C SER A 446 36.67 34.13 -17.33
N ASP A 447 36.59 35.09 -18.25
CA ASP A 447 37.03 36.48 -18.30
C ASP A 447 36.39 37.12 -19.55
N VAL A 448 36.67 38.41 -19.77
CA VAL A 448 36.50 39.25 -20.97
C VAL A 448 35.48 40.36 -20.74
N GLY A 449 36.03 41.55 -20.47
CA GLY A 449 35.32 42.81 -20.38
C GLY A 449 35.30 43.60 -21.70
N ALA A 450 35.23 44.92 -21.50
CA ALA A 450 35.31 46.03 -22.44
C ALA A 450 33.97 46.66 -22.87
N ASP A 451 33.72 47.80 -22.24
CA ASP A 451 33.48 49.12 -22.86
C ASP A 451 32.13 49.49 -23.49
N GLY A 452 31.71 50.72 -23.17
CA GLY A 452 30.69 51.52 -23.86
C GLY A 452 29.46 51.75 -22.99
N ASP A 453 29.46 52.68 -22.04
CA ASP A 453 29.29 54.14 -22.23
C ASP A 453 27.84 54.56 -22.54
N LEU A 454 27.48 55.69 -21.93
CA LEU A 454 26.33 56.56 -22.12
C LEU A 454 25.03 56.25 -21.35
N SER A 455 24.84 57.08 -20.31
CA SER A 455 23.73 58.05 -20.19
C SER A 455 22.29 57.52 -20.18
N ASP A 456 21.29 58.14 -19.58
CA ASP A 456 21.08 59.24 -18.64
C ASP A 456 19.54 59.35 -18.64
N ASP A 457 18.98 59.64 -17.47
CA ASP A 457 17.66 60.21 -17.21
C ASP A 457 16.40 59.82 -18.02
N GLY A 458 15.43 59.26 -17.29
CA GLY A 458 14.31 60.10 -16.85
C GLY A 458 12.90 59.83 -17.40
N GLY A 459 11.95 59.69 -16.45
CA GLY A 459 10.49 59.88 -16.59
C GLY A 459 9.70 58.59 -16.82
N GLU A 460 8.66 58.23 -16.07
CA GLU A 460 7.83 58.84 -15.02
C GLU A 460 7.32 57.74 -14.08
#